data_AF-A0A962V235-F1
#
_entry.id   AF-A0A962V235-F1
#
_cell.length_a   1.000
_cell.length_b   1.000
_cell.length_c   1.000
_cell.angle_alpha   90.00
_cell.angle_beta   90.00
_cell.angle_gamma   90.00
#
_symmetry.space_group_name_H-M   'P 1'
#
loop_
_entity.id
_entity.type
_entity.pdbx_description
1 polymer ?
#
loop_
_entity_poly.entity_id
_entity_poly.type
_entity_poly.pdbx_seq_one_letter_code
_entity_poly.pdbx_strand_id
1 'polypeptide(L)'
;DIFEAVLGADVAAALGYRLDQPIVISHGLGATSFSLHDDKPFKVVGILAKTGTPVDRTVHVSLQGLEAIHIDWQSGTRIPGVSISAEQVRMLELQPKTITAVLVKLKSRIATFQVQRMINEYPQEPLLAILPGVALQELWDLLGVAEQALLVISVFVVLSGLLGMITALLTSLNERRREMAILRSVGARPGHIFGLLMAEAGILTLCGVLLGVLLLYLLLLLGQPLLEQQFGLFLPITLPNPYELGILSAIIGAGFICGAIPALQAYRYSLADGLTVRV
;
A
#
# COMPACT_ATOMS: atom_id res chain seq x y z
N ASP A 1 31.16 -19.62 5.32
CA ASP A 1 32.07 -19.75 4.15
C ASP A 1 31.92 -18.48 3.30
N ILE A 2 32.85 -18.15 2.40
CA ILE A 2 32.78 -16.96 1.51
C ILE A 2 31.73 -17.11 0.40
N PHE A 3 31.45 -18.35 -0.03
CA PHE A 3 30.43 -18.67 -1.04
C PHE A 3 29.09 -19.05 -0.39
N GLU A 4 28.58 -18.18 0.48
CA GLU A 4 27.28 -18.33 1.13
C GLU A 4 26.33 -17.21 0.71
N ALA A 5 25.07 -17.58 0.48
CA ALA A 5 24.01 -16.66 0.10
C ALA A 5 22.82 -16.77 1.07
N VAL A 6 22.22 -15.62 1.37
CA VAL A 6 20.93 -15.52 2.05
C VAL A 6 19.92 -14.96 1.07
N LEU A 7 18.79 -15.66 0.91
CA LEU A 7 17.75 -15.29 -0.04
C LEU A 7 16.62 -14.53 0.65
N GLY A 8 16.07 -13.52 -0.02
CA GLY A 8 14.75 -12.99 0.30
C GLY A 8 13.65 -14.04 0.10
N ALA A 9 12.54 -13.89 0.84
CA ALA A 9 11.45 -14.85 0.85
C ALA A 9 10.83 -15.09 -0.54
N ASP A 10 10.61 -14.02 -1.32
CA ASP A 10 10.00 -14.11 -2.64
C ASP A 10 10.95 -14.76 -3.65
N VAL A 11 12.26 -14.48 -3.58
CA VAL A 11 13.27 -15.15 -4.43
C VAL A 11 13.25 -16.66 -4.21
N ALA A 12 13.28 -17.09 -2.95
CA ALA A 12 13.29 -18.50 -2.61
C ALA A 12 12.00 -19.20 -3.04
N ALA A 13 10.83 -18.58 -2.80
CA ALA A 13 9.54 -19.13 -3.18
C ALA A 13 9.35 -19.21 -4.71
N ALA A 14 9.68 -18.14 -5.44
CA ALA A 14 9.46 -18.06 -6.88
C ALA A 14 10.38 -19.00 -7.67
N LEU A 15 11.63 -19.17 -7.22
CA LEU A 15 12.62 -20.03 -7.89
C LEU A 15 12.71 -21.44 -7.28
N GLY A 16 11.96 -21.72 -6.22
CA GLY A 16 11.92 -23.03 -5.57
C GLY A 16 13.17 -23.39 -4.76
N TYR A 17 13.96 -22.40 -4.34
CA TYR A 17 15.18 -22.62 -3.57
C TYR A 17 14.89 -23.05 -2.13
N ARG A 18 15.75 -23.94 -1.62
CA ARG A 18 15.76 -24.43 -0.23
C ARG A 18 17.15 -24.25 0.37
N LEU A 19 17.24 -24.37 1.69
CA LEU A 19 18.53 -24.42 2.39
C LEU A 19 19.43 -25.51 1.81
N ASP A 20 20.72 -25.26 1.88
CA ASP A 20 21.81 -26.11 1.39
C ASP A 20 21.87 -26.34 -0.13
N GLN A 21 20.99 -25.72 -0.92
CA GLN A 21 21.05 -25.79 -2.38
C GLN A 21 22.10 -24.83 -2.96
N PRO A 22 22.73 -25.19 -4.10
CA PRO A 22 23.59 -24.28 -4.83
C PRO A 22 22.77 -23.25 -5.61
N ILE A 23 23.24 -22.01 -5.65
CA ILE A 23 22.73 -20.92 -6.48
C ILE A 23 23.88 -20.33 -7.30
N VAL A 24 23.66 -20.20 -8.60
CA VAL A 24 24.60 -19.56 -9.53
C VAL A 24 24.16 -18.11 -9.73
N ILE A 25 25.06 -17.19 -9.42
CA ILE A 25 24.85 -15.76 -9.66
C ILE A 25 25.27 -15.46 -11.10
N SER A 26 24.53 -14.60 -11.78
CA SER A 26 24.83 -14.21 -13.15
C SER A 26 24.75 -12.70 -13.33
N HIS A 27 25.44 -12.22 -14.36
CA HIS A 27 25.19 -10.89 -14.90
C HIS A 27 24.12 -10.97 -16.00
N GLY A 28 23.16 -10.07 -15.93
CA GLY A 28 22.06 -10.01 -16.88
C GLY A 28 21.09 -8.89 -16.55
N LEU A 29 20.35 -8.44 -17.57
CA LEU A 29 19.17 -7.60 -17.42
C LEU A 29 17.97 -8.45 -17.80
N GLY A 30 17.08 -8.73 -16.84
CA GLY A 30 15.86 -9.51 -17.07
C GLY A 30 16.13 -11.00 -17.37
N ALA A 31 15.50 -11.54 -18.41
CA ALA A 31 15.48 -12.98 -18.70
C ALA A 31 16.75 -13.54 -19.36
N THR A 32 17.65 -12.67 -19.82
CA THR A 32 18.90 -13.07 -20.50
C THR A 32 20.08 -12.91 -19.54
N SER A 33 20.67 -14.04 -19.13
CA SER A 33 21.97 -14.07 -18.45
C SER A 33 23.08 -14.12 -19.51
N PHE A 34 24.02 -13.19 -19.44
CA PHE A 34 25.14 -13.10 -20.39
C PHE A 34 26.41 -13.76 -19.86
N SER A 35 26.56 -13.81 -18.53
CA SER A 35 27.75 -14.34 -17.84
C SER A 35 27.32 -15.06 -16.56
N LEU A 36 27.63 -16.35 -16.45
CA LEU A 36 27.29 -17.20 -15.31
C LEU A 36 28.54 -17.40 -14.43
N HIS A 37 28.39 -17.29 -13.11
CA HIS A 37 29.41 -17.66 -12.11
C HIS A 37 29.22 -19.11 -11.67
N ASP A 38 29.12 -20.03 -12.64
CA ASP A 38 28.80 -21.45 -12.44
C ASP A 38 29.95 -22.29 -11.88
N ASP A 39 31.17 -21.80 -11.97
CA ASP A 39 32.40 -22.40 -11.46
C ASP A 39 32.60 -22.18 -9.94
N LYS A 40 31.89 -21.20 -9.37
CA LYS A 40 31.93 -20.84 -7.95
C LYS A 40 30.51 -20.62 -7.40
N PRO A 41 29.65 -21.65 -7.38
CA PRO A 41 28.27 -21.51 -6.93
C PRO A 41 28.22 -21.18 -5.43
N PHE A 42 27.27 -20.32 -5.04
CA PHE A 42 27.00 -20.03 -3.64
C PHE A 42 26.09 -21.09 -3.05
N LYS A 43 26.25 -21.37 -1.76
CA LYS A 43 25.35 -22.23 -0.99
C LYS A 43 24.30 -21.37 -0.29
N VAL A 44 23.02 -21.73 -0.43
CA VAL A 44 21.93 -21.08 0.31
C VAL A 44 22.01 -21.50 1.78
N VAL A 45 22.34 -20.56 2.67
CA VAL A 45 22.46 -20.82 4.12
C VAL A 45 21.35 -20.18 4.93
N GLY A 46 20.54 -19.32 4.31
CA GLY A 46 19.42 -18.67 4.97
C GLY A 46 18.36 -18.23 3.96
N ILE A 47 17.11 -18.24 4.42
CA ILE A 47 15.99 -17.62 3.72
C ILE A 47 15.34 -16.68 4.73
N LEU A 48 15.25 -15.40 4.38
CA LEU A 48 14.65 -14.38 5.24
C LEU A 48 13.15 -14.62 5.39
N ALA A 49 12.60 -14.28 6.55
CA ALA A 49 11.16 -14.23 6.74
C ALA A 49 10.55 -13.14 5.82
N LYS A 50 9.35 -13.40 5.30
CA LYS A 50 8.66 -12.46 4.41
C LYS A 50 8.34 -11.17 5.15
N THR A 51 8.72 -10.03 4.55
CA THR A 51 8.54 -8.69 5.13
C THR A 51 7.57 -7.80 4.35
N GLY A 52 7.25 -8.16 3.10
CA GLY A 52 6.53 -7.31 2.16
C GLY A 52 7.37 -6.14 1.62
N THR A 53 8.69 -6.15 1.82
CA THR A 53 9.60 -5.07 1.39
C THR A 53 10.51 -5.54 0.25
N PRO A 54 11.21 -4.63 -0.45
CA PRO A 54 12.15 -5.01 -1.51
C PRO A 54 13.22 -6.04 -1.10
N VAL A 55 13.50 -6.18 0.21
CA VAL A 55 14.41 -7.21 0.76
C VAL A 55 13.94 -8.63 0.45
N ASP A 56 12.63 -8.86 0.29
CA ASP A 56 12.11 -10.18 -0.06
C ASP A 56 12.54 -10.63 -1.47
N ARG A 57 13.00 -9.67 -2.30
CA ARG A 57 13.40 -9.86 -3.71
C ARG A 57 14.90 -9.76 -3.93
N THR A 58 15.70 -9.84 -2.88
CA THR A 58 17.16 -9.70 -2.97
C THR A 58 17.90 -11.01 -2.68
N VAL A 59 19.09 -11.13 -3.26
CA VAL A 59 20.10 -12.15 -2.90
C VAL A 59 21.20 -11.43 -2.15
N HIS A 60 21.49 -11.86 -0.93
CA HIS A 60 22.52 -11.29 -0.08
C HIS A 60 23.75 -12.18 -0.06
N VAL A 61 24.89 -11.61 -0.43
CA VAL A 61 26.20 -12.25 -0.34
C VAL A 61 27.17 -11.32 0.38
N SER A 62 28.23 -11.88 0.94
CA SER A 62 29.30 -11.07 1.53
C SER A 62 30.07 -10.31 0.46
N LEU A 63 30.66 -9.15 0.81
CA LEU A 63 31.53 -8.42 -0.11
C LEU A 63 32.75 -9.25 -0.50
N GLN A 64 33.28 -10.05 0.43
CA GLN A 64 34.37 -11.00 0.16
C GLN A 64 33.94 -12.06 -0.85
N GLY A 65 32.73 -12.60 -0.73
CA GLY A 65 32.16 -13.54 -1.69
C GLY A 65 31.99 -12.91 -3.08
N LEU A 66 31.61 -11.63 -3.13
CA LEU A 66 31.53 -10.89 -4.39
C LEU A 66 32.91 -10.67 -5.03
N GLU A 67 33.94 -10.33 -4.24
CA GLU A 67 35.32 -10.27 -4.73
C GLU A 67 35.81 -11.66 -5.20
N ALA A 68 35.48 -12.71 -4.44
CA ALA A 68 35.88 -14.09 -4.71
C ALA A 68 35.41 -14.61 -6.07
N ILE A 69 34.18 -14.29 -6.47
CA ILE A 69 33.66 -14.71 -7.79
C ILE A 69 34.22 -13.90 -8.95
N HIS A 70 34.76 -12.71 -8.70
CA HIS A 70 35.34 -11.85 -9.74
C HIS A 70 36.88 -11.93 -9.82
N ILE A 71 37.54 -12.79 -9.04
CA ILE A 71 39.01 -12.82 -8.95
C ILE A 71 39.72 -13.17 -10.27
N ASP A 72 39.10 -14.02 -11.09
CA ASP A 72 39.55 -14.39 -12.44
C ASP A 72 38.76 -13.66 -13.53
N TRP A 73 38.13 -12.54 -13.17
CA TRP A 73 37.37 -11.67 -14.07
C TRP A 73 37.99 -10.27 -14.14
N GLN A 74 37.90 -9.64 -15.30
CA GLN A 74 38.29 -8.26 -15.50
C GLN A 74 37.28 -7.58 -16.42
N SER A 75 36.82 -6.39 -16.06
CA SER A 75 35.86 -5.61 -16.87
C SER A 75 34.59 -6.39 -17.26
N GLY A 76 34.11 -7.28 -16.38
CA GLY A 76 32.87 -8.05 -16.59
C GLY A 76 33.02 -9.31 -17.45
N THR A 77 34.24 -9.70 -17.84
CA THR A 77 34.52 -10.96 -18.56
C THR A 77 35.59 -11.79 -17.88
N ARG A 78 35.55 -13.12 -18.05
CA ARG A 78 36.60 -14.04 -17.56
C ARG A 78 37.91 -13.75 -18.29
N ILE A 79 39.01 -13.75 -17.56
CA ILE A 79 40.36 -13.57 -18.12
C ILE A 79 40.74 -14.87 -18.84
N PRO A 80 40.99 -14.84 -20.17
CA PRO A 80 41.35 -16.05 -20.91
C PRO A 80 42.61 -16.72 -20.35
N GLY A 81 42.52 -18.04 -20.11
CA GLY A 81 43.65 -18.85 -19.61
C GLY A 81 43.90 -18.73 -18.10
N VAL A 82 43.12 -17.94 -17.36
CA VAL A 82 43.18 -17.85 -15.90
C VAL A 82 41.90 -18.48 -15.35
N SER A 83 42.05 -19.52 -14.53
CA SER A 83 40.94 -20.11 -13.78
C SER A 83 41.46 -20.46 -12.39
N ILE A 84 40.81 -19.88 -11.38
CA ILE A 84 41.17 -20.12 -9.97
C ILE A 84 40.02 -20.91 -9.34
N SER A 85 40.33 -22.09 -8.81
CA SER A 85 39.32 -22.94 -8.17
C SER A 85 38.78 -22.33 -6.87
N ALA A 86 37.55 -22.65 -6.50
CA ALA A 86 36.94 -22.19 -5.25
C ALA A 86 37.78 -22.55 -4.00
N GLU A 87 38.50 -23.67 -4.01
CA GLU A 87 39.40 -24.07 -2.91
C GLU A 87 40.62 -23.15 -2.81
N GLN A 88 41.22 -22.78 -3.95
CA GLN A 88 42.32 -21.81 -3.99
C GLN A 88 41.87 -20.44 -3.50
N VAL A 89 40.67 -19.99 -3.90
CA VAL A 89 40.13 -18.69 -3.47
C VAL A 89 39.90 -18.63 -1.96
N ARG A 90 39.46 -19.73 -1.34
CA ARG A 90 39.28 -19.80 0.14
C ARG A 90 40.57 -19.62 0.92
N MET A 91 41.73 -19.89 0.33
CA MET A 91 43.03 -19.70 0.97
C MET A 91 43.55 -18.26 0.85
N LEU A 92 42.85 -17.38 0.12
CA LEU A 92 43.23 -16.00 -0.07
C LEU A 92 42.56 -15.09 0.96
N GLU A 93 43.29 -14.09 1.44
CA GLU A 93 42.72 -12.99 2.21
C GLU A 93 42.09 -11.98 1.25
N LEU A 94 40.77 -12.09 1.05
CA LEU A 94 40.01 -11.19 0.20
C LEU A 94 39.54 -9.97 1.00
N GLN A 95 40.01 -8.79 0.61
CA GLN A 95 39.52 -7.50 1.10
C GLN A 95 39.04 -6.65 -0.08
N PRO A 96 37.73 -6.36 -0.18
CA PRO A 96 37.19 -5.53 -1.25
C PRO A 96 37.87 -4.17 -1.25
N LYS A 97 38.42 -3.77 -2.41
CA LYS A 97 39.06 -2.45 -2.56
C LYS A 97 38.09 -1.36 -2.96
N THR A 98 36.95 -1.74 -3.54
CA THR A 98 35.91 -0.83 -4.01
C THR A 98 34.54 -1.30 -3.54
N ILE A 99 33.66 -0.34 -3.22
CA ILE A 99 32.26 -0.59 -2.89
C ILE A 99 31.40 0.41 -3.65
N THR A 100 30.16 0.03 -3.98
CA THR A 100 29.23 0.88 -4.73
C THR A 100 28.48 1.88 -3.86
N ALA A 101 28.22 1.51 -2.60
CA ALA A 101 27.49 2.34 -1.66
C ALA A 101 27.84 1.98 -0.21
N VAL A 102 27.65 2.94 0.69
CA VAL A 102 27.74 2.75 2.14
C VAL A 102 26.63 3.54 2.83
N LEU A 103 26.03 2.94 3.86
CA LEU A 103 25.07 3.63 4.71
C LEU A 103 25.80 4.22 5.92
N VAL A 104 25.83 5.56 6.01
CA VAL A 104 26.53 6.27 7.08
C VAL A 104 25.52 6.85 8.08
N LYS A 105 25.57 6.37 9.33
CA LYS A 105 24.77 6.93 10.44
C LYS A 105 25.57 7.99 11.18
N LEU A 106 25.09 9.23 11.17
CA LEU A 106 25.71 10.33 11.90
C LEU A 106 25.24 10.37 13.37
N LYS A 107 26.15 10.74 14.26
CA LYS A 107 25.83 10.97 15.69
C LYS A 107 25.09 12.29 15.92
N SER A 108 25.35 13.29 15.08
CA SER A 108 24.72 14.61 15.15
C SER A 108 23.82 14.84 13.93
N ARG A 109 22.54 15.14 14.17
CA ARG A 109 21.58 15.46 13.09
C ARG A 109 21.93 16.77 12.39
N ILE A 110 22.47 17.75 13.12
CA ILE A 110 22.88 19.05 12.55
C ILE A 110 24.02 18.90 11.55
N ALA A 111 24.92 17.93 11.74
CA ALA A 111 26.04 17.70 10.84
C ALA A 111 25.63 17.10 9.48
N THR A 112 24.37 16.66 9.33
CA THR A 112 23.90 15.91 8.15
C THR A 112 24.13 16.64 6.83
N PHE A 113 23.69 17.89 6.72
CA PHE A 113 23.83 18.67 5.49
C PHE A 113 25.29 19.05 5.22
N GLN A 114 26.08 19.31 6.27
CA GLN A 114 27.50 19.62 6.11
C GLN A 114 28.27 18.40 5.59
N VAL A 115 28.04 17.21 6.18
CA VAL A 115 28.69 15.97 5.74
C VAL A 115 28.24 15.60 4.33
N GLN A 116 26.95 15.70 4.02
CA GLN A 116 26.43 15.45 2.67
C GLN A 116 27.14 16.35 1.64
N ARG A 117 27.22 17.65 1.90
CA ARG A 117 27.90 18.60 1.02
C ARG A 117 29.39 18.28 0.87
N MET A 118 30.07 18.00 1.98
CA MET A 118 31.49 17.61 1.97
C MET A 118 31.76 16.40 1.08
N ILE A 119 30.88 15.38 1.12
CA ILE A 119 30.99 14.20 0.28
C ILE A 119 30.74 14.56 -1.19
N ASN A 120 29.68 15.33 -1.48
CA ASN A 120 29.34 15.74 -2.85
C ASN A 120 30.39 16.66 -3.50
N GLU A 121 31.10 17.45 -2.71
CA GLU A 121 32.15 18.37 -3.16
C GLU A 121 33.56 17.76 -3.02
N TYR A 122 33.68 16.46 -2.73
CA TYR A 122 34.97 15.81 -2.53
C TYR A 122 35.79 15.79 -3.83
N PRO A 123 37.00 16.38 -3.86
CA PRO A 123 37.71 16.63 -5.12
C PRO A 123 38.48 15.41 -5.66
N GLN A 124 38.79 14.42 -4.82
CA GLN A 124 39.61 13.27 -5.24
C GLN A 124 38.78 12.24 -6.00
N GLU A 125 37.49 12.11 -5.67
CA GLU A 125 36.60 11.11 -6.26
C GLU A 125 35.19 11.68 -6.41
N PRO A 126 34.49 11.41 -7.53
CA PRO A 126 33.11 11.83 -7.72
C PRO A 126 32.18 10.96 -6.86
N LEU A 127 31.76 11.50 -5.71
CA LEU A 127 30.85 10.84 -4.79
C LEU A 127 29.48 11.50 -4.80
N LEU A 128 28.45 10.71 -4.47
CA LEU A 128 27.08 11.20 -4.26
C LEU A 128 26.56 10.74 -2.90
N ALA A 129 26.31 11.70 -2.03
CA ALA A 129 25.61 11.54 -0.77
C ALA A 129 24.16 11.99 -0.91
N ILE A 130 23.25 11.04 -0.73
CA ILE A 130 21.81 11.29 -0.60
C ILE A 130 21.40 11.21 0.86
N LEU A 131 20.32 11.90 1.21
CA LEU A 131 19.66 11.78 2.51
C LEU A 131 18.39 10.95 2.32
N PRO A 132 18.39 9.65 2.68
CA PRO A 132 17.25 8.78 2.39
C PRO A 132 15.93 9.30 2.92
N GLY A 133 15.94 9.93 4.11
CA GLY A 133 14.73 10.52 4.70
C GLY A 133 14.17 11.70 3.91
N VAL A 134 15.03 12.53 3.31
CA VAL A 134 14.58 13.68 2.49
C VAL A 134 14.05 13.19 1.16
N ALA A 135 14.78 12.28 0.50
CA ALA A 135 14.34 11.68 -0.76
C ALA A 135 13.00 10.95 -0.60
N LEU A 136 12.80 10.26 0.53
CA LEU A 136 11.55 9.61 0.85
C LEU A 136 10.43 10.62 1.13
N GLN A 137 10.72 11.74 1.80
CA GLN A 137 9.74 12.82 2.00
C GLN A 137 9.29 13.45 0.68
N GLU A 138 10.22 13.72 -0.24
CA GLU A 138 9.89 14.25 -1.57
C GLU A 138 8.96 13.30 -2.33
N LEU A 139 9.20 11.98 -2.24
CA LEU A 139 8.30 10.99 -2.80
C LEU A 139 6.90 11.04 -2.17
N TRP A 140 6.82 11.15 -0.84
CA TRP A 140 5.55 11.27 -0.14
C TRP A 140 4.79 12.55 -0.47
N ASP A 141 5.49 13.67 -0.65
CA ASP A 141 4.86 14.95 -1.02
C ASP A 141 4.21 14.86 -2.41
N LEU A 142 4.88 14.19 -3.37
CA LEU A 142 4.31 13.93 -4.69
C LEU A 142 3.07 13.02 -4.62
N LEU A 143 3.12 11.98 -3.78
CA LEU A 143 1.97 11.09 -3.56
C LEU A 143 0.82 11.79 -2.84
N GLY A 144 1.12 12.71 -1.91
CA GLY A 144 0.13 13.46 -1.14
C GLY A 144 -0.77 14.32 -2.02
N VAL A 145 -0.25 14.88 -3.13
CA VAL A 145 -1.08 15.61 -4.10
C VAL A 145 -2.11 14.68 -4.76
N ALA A 146 -1.69 13.48 -5.15
CA ALA A 146 -2.60 12.49 -5.75
C ALA A 146 -3.64 12.01 -4.74
N GLU A 147 -3.23 11.77 -3.49
CA GLU A 147 -4.14 11.41 -2.39
C GLU A 147 -5.20 12.49 -2.16
N GLN A 148 -4.80 13.76 -2.06
CA GLN A 148 -5.72 14.87 -1.87
C GLN A 148 -6.72 15.01 -3.03
N ALA A 149 -6.26 14.84 -4.28
CA ALA A 149 -7.14 14.87 -5.43
C ALA A 149 -8.18 13.74 -5.39
N LEU A 150 -7.78 12.52 -5.05
CA LEU A 150 -8.68 11.38 -4.90
C LEU A 150 -9.67 11.57 -3.73
N LEU A 151 -9.22 12.19 -2.63
CA LEU A 151 -10.08 12.51 -1.49
C LEU A 151 -11.15 13.52 -1.88
N VAL A 152 -10.80 14.58 -2.60
CA VAL A 152 -11.76 15.57 -3.10
C VAL A 152 -12.82 14.91 -4.00
N ILE A 153 -12.40 14.05 -4.93
CA ILE A 153 -13.31 13.28 -5.78
C ILE A 153 -14.22 12.39 -4.93
N SER A 154 -13.66 11.70 -3.94
CA SER A 154 -14.42 10.83 -3.03
C SER A 154 -15.48 11.60 -2.25
N VAL A 155 -15.17 12.80 -1.77
CA VAL A 155 -16.13 13.69 -1.10
C VAL A 155 -17.27 14.05 -2.06
N PHE A 156 -16.98 14.41 -3.32
CA PHE A 156 -18.02 14.70 -4.30
C PHE A 156 -18.92 13.49 -4.60
N VAL A 157 -18.36 12.30 -4.70
CA VAL A 157 -19.12 11.06 -4.90
C VAL A 157 -20.05 10.80 -3.71
N VAL A 158 -19.56 10.96 -2.48
CA VAL A 158 -20.38 10.82 -1.27
C VAL A 158 -21.51 11.86 -1.25
N LEU A 159 -21.19 13.13 -1.53
CA LEU A 159 -22.20 14.20 -1.59
C LEU A 159 -23.28 13.93 -2.66
N SER A 160 -22.87 13.46 -3.84
CA SER A 160 -23.79 13.08 -4.90
C SER A 160 -24.71 11.93 -4.47
N GLY A 161 -24.17 10.90 -3.82
CA GLY A 161 -24.94 9.79 -3.27
C GLY A 161 -25.93 10.23 -2.19
N LEU A 162 -25.51 11.12 -1.27
CA LEU A 162 -26.37 11.67 -0.22
C LEU A 162 -27.50 12.53 -0.79
N LEU A 163 -27.22 13.37 -1.79
CA LEU A 163 -28.25 14.12 -2.51
C LEU A 163 -29.24 13.19 -3.21
N GLY A 164 -28.75 12.15 -3.90
CA GLY A 164 -29.58 11.13 -4.50
C GLY A 164 -30.49 10.44 -3.49
N MET A 165 -29.97 10.12 -2.31
CA MET A 165 -30.75 9.55 -1.20
C MET A 165 -31.84 10.52 -0.71
N ILE A 166 -31.53 11.81 -0.53
CA ILE A 166 -32.53 12.83 -0.15
C ILE A 166 -33.66 12.86 -1.18
N THR A 167 -33.32 12.94 -2.46
CA THR A 167 -34.29 12.95 -3.56
C THR A 167 -35.16 11.69 -3.54
N ALA A 168 -34.56 10.51 -3.39
CA ALA A 168 -35.29 9.24 -3.31
C ALA A 168 -36.27 9.20 -2.13
N LEU A 169 -35.84 9.64 -0.93
CA LEU A 169 -36.69 9.69 0.25
C LEU A 169 -37.85 10.70 0.10
N LEU A 170 -37.58 11.87 -0.48
CA LEU A 170 -38.63 12.87 -0.75
C LEU A 170 -39.65 12.36 -1.77
N THR A 171 -39.20 11.70 -2.84
CA THR A 171 -40.09 11.09 -3.84
C THR A 171 -40.93 9.98 -3.20
N SER A 172 -40.30 9.06 -2.46
CA SER A 172 -40.98 7.99 -1.71
C SER A 172 -42.04 8.54 -0.76
N LEU A 173 -41.75 9.65 -0.07
CA LEU A 173 -42.70 10.33 0.82
C LEU A 173 -43.94 10.85 0.09
N ASN A 174 -43.76 11.44 -1.09
CA ASN A 174 -44.87 11.95 -1.88
C ASN A 174 -45.73 10.81 -2.45
N GLU A 175 -45.12 9.71 -2.87
CA GLU A 175 -45.81 8.52 -3.37
C GLU A 175 -46.59 7.81 -2.25
N ARG A 176 -46.02 7.71 -1.05
CA ARG A 176 -46.60 7.01 0.11
C ARG A 176 -47.45 7.90 1.03
N ARG A 177 -47.86 9.09 0.56
CA ARG A 177 -48.65 10.06 1.35
C ARG A 177 -49.97 9.47 1.87
N ARG A 178 -50.63 8.62 1.06
CA ARG A 178 -51.87 7.93 1.45
C ARG A 178 -51.63 6.90 2.57
N GLU A 179 -50.54 6.14 2.51
CA GLU A 179 -50.17 5.17 3.54
C GLU A 179 -49.90 5.85 4.88
N MET A 180 -49.19 6.98 4.84
CA MET A 180 -48.94 7.81 6.03
C MET A 180 -50.25 8.33 6.65
N ALA A 181 -51.22 8.73 5.84
CA ALA A 181 -52.54 9.15 6.33
C ALA A 181 -53.31 8.00 7.00
N ILE A 182 -53.22 6.78 6.45
CA ILE A 182 -53.82 5.57 7.05
C ILE A 182 -53.15 5.23 8.38
N LEU A 183 -51.81 5.24 8.46
CA LEU A 183 -51.09 5.00 9.71
C LEU A 183 -51.54 5.95 10.82
N ARG A 184 -51.81 7.21 10.46
CA ARG A 184 -52.31 8.20 11.40
C ARG A 184 -53.75 7.99 11.83
N SER A 185 -54.64 7.51 10.96
CA SER A 185 -56.03 7.23 11.34
C SER A 185 -56.13 6.08 12.35
N VAL A 186 -55.13 5.18 12.37
CA VAL A 186 -54.98 4.10 13.35
C VAL A 186 -54.22 4.56 14.62
N GLY A 187 -53.82 5.85 14.71
CA GLY A 187 -53.25 6.45 15.92
C GLY A 187 -51.74 6.67 15.90
N ALA A 188 -51.05 6.49 14.76
CA ALA A 188 -49.63 6.81 14.68
C ALA A 188 -49.35 8.31 14.89
N ARG A 189 -48.49 8.63 15.85
CA ARG A 189 -48.03 10.00 16.11
C ARG A 189 -47.06 10.45 15.01
N PRO A 190 -46.94 11.77 14.74
CA PRO A 190 -45.97 12.31 13.78
C PRO A 190 -44.52 11.84 14.04
N GLY A 191 -44.16 11.61 15.32
CA GLY A 191 -42.86 11.05 15.70
C GLY A 191 -42.60 9.63 15.20
N HIS A 192 -43.63 8.79 15.01
CA HIS A 192 -43.46 7.46 14.43
C HIS A 192 -43.08 7.54 12.94
N ILE A 193 -43.69 8.47 12.19
CA ILE A 193 -43.35 8.72 10.78
C ILE A 193 -41.91 9.22 10.67
N PHE A 194 -41.51 10.15 11.54
CA PHE A 194 -40.13 10.62 11.61
C PHE A 194 -39.15 9.46 11.89
N GLY A 195 -39.43 8.64 12.90
CA GLY A 195 -38.60 7.48 13.25
C GLY A 195 -38.49 6.46 12.12
N LEU A 196 -39.57 6.21 11.39
CA LEU A 196 -39.57 5.30 10.23
C LEU A 196 -38.62 5.79 9.13
N LEU A 197 -38.68 7.07 8.78
CA LEU A 197 -37.81 7.66 7.75
C LEU A 197 -36.36 7.75 8.18
N MET A 198 -36.12 8.07 9.45
CA MET A 198 -34.76 8.05 10.01
C MET A 198 -34.17 6.63 10.00
N ALA A 199 -34.99 5.62 10.29
CA ALA A 199 -34.57 4.22 10.19
C ALA A 199 -34.29 3.81 8.74
N GLU A 200 -35.14 4.20 7.78
CA GLU A 200 -34.92 3.94 6.35
C GLU A 200 -33.61 4.57 5.86
N ALA A 201 -33.38 5.86 6.17
CA ALA A 201 -32.13 6.55 5.83
C ALA A 201 -30.90 5.90 6.50
N GLY A 202 -31.02 5.52 7.78
CA GLY A 202 -29.97 4.84 8.53
C GLY A 202 -29.61 3.48 7.93
N ILE A 203 -30.62 2.66 7.58
CA ILE A 203 -30.43 1.35 6.96
C ILE A 203 -29.78 1.50 5.58
N LEU A 204 -30.27 2.41 4.74
CA LEU A 204 -29.70 2.65 3.41
C LEU A 204 -28.22 3.06 3.50
N THR A 205 -27.90 3.98 4.42
CA THR A 205 -26.52 4.45 4.62
C THR A 205 -25.63 3.34 5.17
N LEU A 206 -26.11 2.58 6.15
CA LEU A 206 -25.37 1.45 6.73
C LEU A 206 -25.11 0.37 5.68
N CYS A 207 -26.11 -0.02 4.89
CA CYS A 207 -25.95 -0.98 3.80
C CYS A 207 -24.96 -0.47 2.76
N GLY A 208 -25.03 0.81 2.37
CA GLY A 208 -24.06 1.42 1.46
C GLY A 208 -22.63 1.35 1.97
N VAL A 209 -22.41 1.69 3.25
CA VAL A 209 -21.10 1.58 3.90
C VAL A 209 -20.62 0.14 3.95
N LEU A 210 -21.45 -0.80 4.38
CA LEU A 210 -21.10 -2.22 4.45
C LEU A 210 -20.73 -2.80 3.08
N LEU A 211 -21.52 -2.48 2.04
CA LEU A 211 -21.25 -2.90 0.67
C LEU A 211 -19.97 -2.26 0.12
N GLY A 212 -19.73 -0.98 0.41
CA GLY A 212 -18.50 -0.29 0.01
C GLY A 212 -17.25 -0.90 0.66
N VAL A 213 -17.31 -1.19 1.95
CA VAL A 213 -16.23 -1.86 2.69
C VAL A 213 -16.01 -3.27 2.16
N LEU A 214 -17.08 -4.04 1.93
CA LEU A 214 -16.99 -5.37 1.33
C LEU A 214 -16.31 -5.33 -0.04
N LEU A 215 -16.71 -4.39 -0.89
CA LEU A 215 -16.13 -4.21 -2.22
C LEU A 215 -14.65 -3.83 -2.14
N LEU A 216 -14.27 -2.92 -1.22
CA LEU A 216 -12.89 -2.55 -0.97
C LEU A 216 -12.04 -3.78 -0.63
N TYR A 217 -12.47 -4.59 0.33
CA TYR A 217 -11.73 -5.80 0.73
C TYR A 217 -11.68 -6.85 -0.38
N LEU A 218 -12.76 -7.01 -1.15
CA LEU A 218 -12.75 -7.89 -2.32
C LEU A 218 -11.73 -7.44 -3.36
N LEU A 219 -11.68 -6.14 -3.66
CA LEU A 219 -10.71 -5.56 -4.59
C LEU A 219 -9.27 -5.69 -4.07
N LEU A 220 -9.04 -5.52 -2.76
CA LEU A 220 -7.73 -5.74 -2.15
C LEU A 220 -7.30 -7.20 -2.25
N LEU A 221 -8.18 -8.16 -1.94
CA LEU A 221 -7.89 -9.59 -2.03
C LEU A 221 -7.51 -10.02 -3.46
N LEU A 222 -8.21 -9.48 -4.46
CA LEU A 222 -7.96 -9.81 -5.87
C LEU A 222 -6.78 -9.02 -6.45
N GLY A 223 -6.57 -7.79 -5.99
CA GLY A 223 -5.57 -6.86 -6.52
C GLY A 223 -4.19 -6.98 -5.89
N GLN A 224 -4.09 -7.36 -4.61
CA GLN A 224 -2.83 -7.45 -3.87
C GLN A 224 -1.79 -8.35 -4.60
N PRO A 225 -2.12 -9.56 -5.08
CA PRO A 225 -1.14 -10.40 -5.77
C PRO A 225 -0.61 -9.77 -7.06
N LEU A 226 -1.46 -9.07 -7.82
CA LEU A 226 -1.09 -8.40 -9.06
C LEU A 226 -0.17 -7.22 -8.79
N LEU A 227 -0.49 -6.41 -7.78
CA LEU A 227 0.31 -5.26 -7.37
C LEU A 227 1.66 -5.68 -6.81
N GLU A 228 1.69 -6.73 -6.01
CA GLU A 228 2.91 -7.30 -5.49
C GLU A 228 3.77 -7.80 -6.66
N GLN A 229 3.25 -8.67 -7.53
CA GLN A 229 4.04 -9.25 -8.61
C GLN A 229 4.59 -8.20 -9.60
N GLN A 230 3.78 -7.22 -10.01
CA GLN A 230 4.17 -6.25 -11.05
C GLN A 230 4.97 -5.07 -10.50
N PHE A 231 4.58 -4.54 -9.33
CA PHE A 231 5.13 -3.29 -8.80
C PHE A 231 5.95 -3.49 -7.53
N GLY A 232 5.93 -4.68 -6.92
CA GLY A 232 6.59 -4.93 -5.63
C GLY A 232 5.92 -4.22 -4.46
N LEU A 233 4.66 -3.85 -4.61
CA LEU A 233 3.87 -3.18 -3.59
C LEU A 233 3.06 -4.20 -2.81
N PHE A 234 3.50 -4.51 -1.59
CA PHE A 234 2.73 -5.32 -0.66
C PHE A 234 1.73 -4.44 0.10
N LEU A 235 0.44 -4.62 -0.17
CA LEU A 235 -0.64 -3.93 0.54
C LEU A 235 -1.22 -4.86 1.61
N PRO A 236 -0.89 -4.66 2.90
CA PRO A 236 -1.38 -5.54 3.95
C PRO A 236 -2.89 -5.36 4.14
N ILE A 237 -3.64 -6.47 4.06
CA ILE A 237 -5.07 -6.48 4.33
C ILE A 237 -5.26 -6.46 5.85
N THR A 238 -5.56 -5.27 6.38
CA THR A 238 -5.75 -5.03 7.80
C THR A 238 -7.17 -4.54 8.07
N LEU A 239 -7.59 -4.65 9.33
CA LEU A 239 -8.87 -4.08 9.77
C LEU A 239 -8.83 -2.55 9.70
N PRO A 240 -9.99 -1.88 9.55
CA PRO A 240 -10.01 -0.44 9.38
C PRO A 240 -9.40 0.26 10.59
N ASN A 241 -8.52 1.22 10.34
CA ASN A 241 -7.87 1.97 11.40
C ASN A 241 -8.85 3.00 12.03
N PRO A 242 -8.51 3.64 13.17
CA PRO A 242 -9.39 4.63 13.80
C PRO A 242 -9.75 5.82 12.91
N TYR A 243 -8.87 6.21 12.01
CA TYR A 243 -9.11 7.29 11.05
C TYR A 243 -10.17 6.89 10.01
N GLU A 244 -10.05 5.70 9.43
CA GLU A 244 -11.02 5.13 8.50
C GLU A 244 -12.38 4.90 9.17
N LEU A 245 -12.40 4.38 10.40
CA LEU A 245 -13.63 4.29 11.20
C LEU A 245 -14.24 5.66 11.46
N GLY A 246 -13.42 6.70 11.65
CA GLY A 246 -13.84 8.10 11.72
C GLY A 246 -14.55 8.54 10.43
N ILE A 247 -14.01 8.23 9.26
CA ILE A 247 -14.63 8.55 7.97
C ILE A 247 -15.95 7.79 7.79
N LEU A 248 -15.96 6.48 8.05
CA LEU A 248 -17.18 5.67 7.93
C LEU A 248 -18.29 6.15 8.86
N SER A 249 -17.96 6.49 10.10
CA SER A 249 -18.92 7.04 11.05
C SER A 249 -19.42 8.43 10.64
N ALA A 250 -18.55 9.27 10.05
CA ALA A 250 -18.95 10.56 9.49
C ALA A 250 -19.91 10.41 8.31
N ILE A 251 -19.71 9.43 7.42
CA ILE A 251 -20.63 9.12 6.31
C ILE A 251 -21.98 8.66 6.85
N ILE A 252 -22.00 7.77 7.85
CA ILE A 252 -23.23 7.33 8.51
C ILE A 252 -23.96 8.52 9.15
N GLY A 253 -23.25 9.37 9.89
CA GLY A 253 -23.78 10.58 10.49
C GLY A 253 -24.36 11.55 9.45
N ALA A 254 -23.65 11.77 8.34
CA ALA A 254 -24.12 12.58 7.23
C ALA A 254 -25.40 11.99 6.62
N GLY A 255 -25.49 10.67 6.47
CA GLY A 255 -26.70 10.00 6.03
C GLY A 255 -27.91 10.25 6.93
N PHE A 256 -27.72 10.19 8.25
CA PHE A 256 -28.77 10.56 9.21
C PHE A 256 -29.17 12.04 9.11
N ILE A 257 -28.20 12.96 8.97
CA ILE A 257 -28.48 14.39 8.80
C ILE A 257 -29.29 14.64 7.53
N CYS A 258 -28.89 14.01 6.42
CA CYS A 258 -29.59 14.09 5.15
C CYS A 258 -31.01 13.50 5.24
N GLY A 259 -31.18 12.35 5.91
CA GLY A 259 -32.49 11.72 6.14
C GLY A 259 -33.41 12.52 7.08
N ALA A 260 -32.84 13.31 7.99
CA ALA A 260 -33.61 14.17 8.89
C ALA A 260 -34.39 15.25 8.13
N ILE A 261 -33.90 15.72 6.99
CA ILE A 261 -34.57 16.73 6.16
C ILE A 261 -35.96 16.26 5.70
N PRO A 262 -36.10 15.15 4.93
CA PRO A 262 -37.40 14.61 4.55
C PRO A 262 -38.23 14.17 5.76
N ALA A 263 -37.59 13.62 6.81
CA ALA A 263 -38.29 13.18 8.02
C ALA A 263 -38.97 14.35 8.77
N LEU A 264 -38.29 15.49 8.90
CA LEU A 264 -38.84 16.70 9.50
C LEU A 264 -39.97 17.30 8.66
N GLN A 265 -39.84 17.26 7.33
CA GLN A 265 -40.93 17.69 6.44
C GLN A 265 -42.18 16.83 6.64
N ALA A 266 -42.03 15.49 6.68
CA ALA A 266 -43.13 14.56 6.92
C ALA A 266 -43.78 14.78 8.30
N TYR A 267 -42.97 15.03 9.34
CA TYR A 267 -43.45 15.37 10.68
C TYR A 267 -44.33 16.63 10.68
N ARG A 268 -43.90 17.69 9.97
CA ARG A 268 -44.64 18.96 9.89
C ARG A 268 -45.93 18.85 9.08
N TYR A 269 -45.90 18.18 7.92
CA TYR A 269 -47.10 17.95 7.12
C TYR A 269 -48.13 17.11 7.86
N SER A 270 -47.68 16.12 8.62
CA SER A 270 -48.52 15.34 9.51
C SER A 270 -49.24 16.24 10.54
N LEU A 271 -48.55 17.15 11.23
CA LEU A 271 -49.24 18.05 12.16
C LEU A 271 -50.29 18.94 11.49
N ALA A 272 -50.05 19.41 10.26
CA ALA A 272 -50.95 20.31 9.54
C ALA A 272 -52.17 19.61 8.89
N ASP A 273 -51.99 18.42 8.30
CA ASP A 273 -53.05 17.69 7.58
C ASP A 273 -54.10 17.06 8.53
N GLY A 274 -53.92 17.17 9.85
CA GLY A 274 -54.91 16.71 10.84
C GLY A 274 -56.20 17.56 10.94
N LEU A 275 -56.34 18.65 10.17
CA LEU A 275 -57.44 19.61 10.34
C LEU A 275 -58.21 20.03 9.08
N THR A 276 -57.83 19.63 7.86
CA THR A 276 -58.65 19.95 6.67
C THR A 276 -58.57 18.86 5.60
N VAL A 277 -59.72 18.25 5.28
CA VAL A 277 -59.92 17.49 4.05
C VAL A 277 -59.98 18.52 2.92
N ARG A 278 -58.98 18.55 2.04
CA ARG A 278 -59.10 19.25 0.75
C ARG A 278 -59.63 18.23 -0.26
N VAL A 279 -60.90 18.38 -0.60
CA VAL A 279 -61.56 17.73 -1.74
C VAL A 279 -61.04 18.36 -3.02
#